data_AF-F0VLL4-F1
#
_entry.id   AF-F0VLL4-F1
#
_cell.length_a   1.000
_cell.length_b   1.000
_cell.length_c   1.000
_cell.angle_alpha   90.00
_cell.angle_beta   90.00
_cell.angle_gamma   90.00
#
_symmetry.space_group_name_H-M   'P 1'
#
loop_
_entity.id
_entity.type
_entity.pdbx_description
1 polymer ?
#
loop_
_entity_poly.entity_id
_entity_poly.type
_entity_poly.pdbx_seq_one_letter_code
_entity_poly.pdbx_strand_id
1 'polypeptide(L)'
;MTVRETMQGSFFSLGCTVNATAFGTAEEQGDLERPTQPCATVSSWIYFLAVDVIISHEQQDISLLLSKPRGFCAGVSRAIGIVEEALRIWGPPVYVKHSIVHNEVVCDAMRKKGAIFVEEISDIPHGAVAVFSAHGVSPAVRAEAEARQLQVVDATCPLVTKVHVYVKQKAEQGYHIILIGHKDHVEVMGTKGEAPDAVTVVETVEDVEKLAFPASQKLFYATQTTLSLDDCGAIRQALINKYPKIESIPSGSICYATTNRQTALQRLAPETDLTIVVGSQASSNAKRLVETAQRRGTTAYLVNDPSAIDPRWLENVTRISLTSSASTPEATTAAVVRRLQELGVARVSEHEGILEKVPQWKFPKNLQEAGRKKVQEESRHSARGQEGPIARDA
;
A
#
# COMPACT_ATOMS: atom_id res chain seq x y z
N MET A 1 -40.27 -43.84 -3.54
CA MET A 1 -41.26 -43.79 -4.64
C MET A 1 -40.60 -43.13 -5.83
N THR A 2 -40.62 -43.88 -6.92
CA THR A 2 -39.99 -43.68 -8.23
C THR A 2 -40.74 -42.65 -9.09
N VAL A 3 -40.22 -42.38 -10.30
CA VAL A 3 -40.87 -41.81 -11.53
C VAL A 3 -40.53 -40.32 -11.77
N ARG A 4 -39.58 -39.99 -12.67
CA ARG A 4 -39.66 -39.76 -14.15
C ARG A 4 -40.36 -38.44 -14.53
N GLU A 5 -39.62 -37.49 -15.10
CA GLU A 5 -39.52 -37.15 -16.55
C GLU A 5 -40.77 -36.50 -17.16
N THR A 6 -40.61 -35.26 -17.69
CA THR A 6 -40.91 -34.92 -19.09
C THR A 6 -40.33 -33.56 -19.52
N MET A 7 -39.82 -33.56 -20.75
CA MET A 7 -39.31 -32.44 -21.54
C MET A 7 -40.42 -31.60 -22.19
N GLN A 8 -40.08 -30.33 -22.49
CA GLN A 8 -40.46 -29.51 -23.66
C GLN A 8 -39.46 -28.34 -23.64
N GLY A 9 -38.64 -28.00 -24.63
CA GLY A 9 -38.71 -28.14 -26.08
C GLY A 9 -38.75 -26.72 -26.66
N SER A 10 -37.66 -26.23 -27.28
CA SER A 10 -37.67 -25.14 -28.28
C SER A 10 -36.29 -25.02 -28.95
N PHE A 11 -36.29 -25.32 -30.24
CA PHE A 11 -35.21 -25.19 -31.22
C PHE A 11 -34.91 -23.71 -31.53
N PHE A 12 -33.64 -23.38 -31.81
CA PHE A 12 -33.27 -22.61 -33.00
C PHE A 12 -31.82 -22.92 -33.38
N SER A 13 -31.67 -23.43 -34.60
CA SER A 13 -30.42 -23.81 -35.26
C SER A 13 -30.04 -22.70 -36.25
N LEU A 14 -28.77 -22.29 -36.26
CA LEU A 14 -28.11 -21.72 -37.43
C LEU A 14 -26.67 -22.24 -37.45
N GLY A 15 -26.48 -23.29 -38.25
CA GLY A 15 -25.17 -23.85 -38.54
C GLY A 15 -24.43 -23.02 -39.60
N CYS A 16 -23.12 -22.95 -39.45
CA CYS A 16 -22.21 -22.64 -40.55
C CYS A 16 -21.14 -23.74 -40.56
N THR A 17 -21.32 -24.69 -41.47
CA THR A 17 -20.36 -25.78 -41.74
C THR A 17 -19.33 -25.28 -42.75
N VAL A 18 -18.06 -25.31 -42.35
CA VAL A 18 -16.91 -25.18 -43.26
C VAL A 18 -16.51 -26.60 -43.66
N ASN A 19 -16.63 -26.94 -44.94
CA ASN A 19 -16.11 -28.19 -45.49
C ASN A 19 -14.82 -27.89 -46.26
N ALA A 20 -13.74 -28.49 -45.80
CA ALA A 20 -12.49 -28.65 -46.55
C ALA A 20 -12.36 -30.13 -46.92
N THR A 21 -12.21 -30.44 -48.20
CA THR A 21 -11.55 -31.69 -48.65
C THR A 21 -11.01 -31.51 -50.06
N ALA A 22 -9.76 -31.95 -50.22
CA ALA A 22 -8.99 -32.07 -51.45
C ALA A 22 -9.27 -33.41 -52.17
N PHE A 23 -8.96 -33.49 -53.47
CA PHE A 23 -7.99 -34.40 -54.12
C PHE A 23 -8.26 -34.54 -55.63
N GLY A 24 -7.17 -34.82 -56.37
CA GLY A 24 -7.02 -34.75 -57.85
C GLY A 24 -7.81 -35.78 -58.67
N THR A 25 -7.70 -35.75 -60.00
CA THR A 25 -6.61 -36.41 -60.75
C THR A 25 -6.76 -36.14 -62.26
N ALA A 26 -5.61 -36.23 -62.99
CA ALA A 26 -5.42 -36.64 -64.41
C ALA A 26 -6.13 -35.81 -65.51
N GLU A 27 -5.66 -35.65 -66.75
CA GLU A 27 -4.51 -36.03 -67.58
C GLU A 27 -4.70 -35.21 -68.88
N GLU A 28 -3.62 -34.78 -69.54
CA GLU A 28 -3.37 -34.92 -70.99
C GLU A 28 -2.39 -33.87 -71.56
N GLN A 29 -1.62 -34.38 -72.51
CA GLN A 29 -0.37 -33.92 -73.11
C GLN A 29 -0.59 -32.88 -74.21
N GLY A 30 0.46 -32.13 -74.58
CA GLY A 30 0.49 -31.37 -75.84
C GLY A 30 1.65 -30.39 -75.95
N ASP A 31 2.59 -30.69 -76.84
CA ASP A 31 3.92 -30.10 -77.05
C ASP A 31 3.99 -28.71 -77.74
N LEU A 32 5.12 -28.04 -77.48
CA LEU A 32 6.00 -27.24 -78.38
C LEU A 32 5.44 -26.07 -79.24
N GLU A 33 5.94 -24.85 -78.97
CA GLU A 33 6.76 -23.98 -79.87
C GLU A 33 6.62 -22.47 -79.55
N ARG A 34 7.77 -21.78 -79.49
CA ARG A 34 8.00 -20.32 -79.68
C ARG A 34 8.89 -20.18 -80.94
N PRO A 35 9.20 -18.98 -81.52
CA PRO A 35 8.84 -17.59 -81.14
C PRO A 35 8.43 -16.68 -82.33
N THR A 36 7.78 -15.53 -82.08
CA THR A 36 8.07 -14.24 -82.78
C THR A 36 7.44 -13.06 -82.04
N GLN A 37 8.26 -12.07 -81.65
CA GLN A 37 7.91 -10.69 -81.27
C GLN A 37 7.94 -9.77 -82.53
N PRO A 38 7.62 -8.46 -82.47
CA PRO A 38 7.00 -7.65 -81.40
C PRO A 38 5.84 -6.74 -81.90
N CYS A 39 4.98 -6.24 -81.01
CA CYS A 39 4.38 -4.91 -81.19
C CYS A 39 4.05 -4.28 -79.84
N ALA A 40 4.32 -2.98 -79.77
CA ALA A 40 4.45 -2.20 -78.57
C ALA A 40 3.12 -1.78 -77.93
N THR A 41 3.27 -1.23 -76.72
CA THR A 41 2.37 -0.33 -75.98
C THR A 41 1.06 -0.90 -75.46
N VAL A 42 1.01 -1.21 -74.16
CA VAL A 42 0.02 -0.63 -73.22
C VAL A 42 0.64 -0.57 -71.82
N SER A 43 0.66 0.63 -71.25
CA SER A 43 0.97 0.94 -69.85
C SER A 43 0.07 0.15 -68.89
N SER A 44 0.66 -0.69 -68.03
CA SER A 44 -0.06 -1.34 -66.93
C SER A 44 0.48 -0.82 -65.60
N TRP A 45 -0.39 -0.10 -64.90
CA TRP A 45 -0.19 0.41 -63.56
C TRP A 45 -0.14 -0.79 -62.59
N ILE A 46 0.95 -0.87 -61.83
CA ILE A 46 1.10 -1.82 -60.73
C ILE A 46 0.08 -1.45 -59.65
N TYR A 47 -1.02 -2.19 -59.54
CA TYR A 47 -1.86 -2.19 -58.34
C TYR A 47 -1.29 -3.22 -57.37
N PHE A 48 -0.40 -2.77 -56.47
CA PHE A 48 -0.18 -3.48 -55.21
C PHE A 48 -1.44 -3.28 -54.36
N LEU A 49 -2.30 -4.30 -54.29
CA LEU A 49 -3.30 -4.42 -53.24
C LEU A 49 -2.54 -4.67 -51.93
N ALA A 50 -2.19 -3.60 -51.24
CA ALA A 50 -1.92 -3.66 -49.81
C ALA A 50 -3.25 -4.07 -49.14
N VAL A 51 -3.35 -5.34 -48.74
CA VAL A 51 -4.34 -5.74 -47.75
C VAL A 51 -3.84 -5.16 -46.45
N ASP A 52 -4.24 -3.93 -46.16
CA ASP A 52 -4.22 -3.41 -44.80
C ASP A 52 -5.15 -4.31 -44.00
N VAL A 53 -4.57 -5.30 -43.31
CA VAL A 53 -5.23 -5.94 -42.18
C VAL A 53 -5.35 -4.84 -41.13
N ILE A 54 -6.44 -4.07 -41.22
CA ILE A 54 -6.92 -3.27 -40.11
C ILE A 54 -7.30 -4.30 -39.06
N ILE A 55 -6.36 -4.63 -38.17
CA ILE A 55 -6.71 -5.20 -36.86
C ILE A 55 -7.49 -4.09 -36.18
N SER A 56 -8.79 -4.08 -36.41
CA SER A 56 -9.73 -3.37 -35.56
C SER A 56 -9.59 -3.99 -34.18
N HIS A 57 -8.74 -3.39 -33.35
CA HIS A 57 -8.80 -3.58 -31.91
C HIS A 57 -10.20 -3.14 -31.51
N GLU A 58 -11.10 -4.11 -31.38
CA GLU A 58 -12.35 -3.91 -30.67
C GLU A 58 -11.91 -3.48 -29.27
N GLN A 59 -11.99 -2.18 -29.01
CA GLN A 59 -11.42 -1.58 -27.82
C GLN A 59 -12.24 -2.08 -26.64
N GLN A 60 -11.73 -3.12 -25.98
CA GLN A 60 -12.40 -3.76 -24.86
C GLN A 60 -12.64 -2.69 -23.79
N ASP A 61 -13.89 -2.50 -23.40
CA ASP A 61 -14.31 -1.43 -22.49
C ASP A 61 -13.85 -1.78 -21.06
N ILE A 62 -12.57 -1.52 -20.75
CA ILE A 62 -11.99 -1.80 -19.43
C ILE A 62 -12.55 -0.80 -18.40
N SER A 63 -13.06 -1.33 -17.29
CA SER A 63 -13.52 -0.53 -16.16
C SER A 63 -12.55 -0.61 -14.97
N LEU A 64 -12.39 0.51 -14.28
CA LEU A 64 -11.56 0.68 -13.10
C LEU A 64 -12.43 0.97 -11.88
N LEU A 65 -12.33 0.09 -10.89
CA LEU A 65 -13.04 0.18 -9.63
C LEU A 65 -12.06 0.63 -8.54
N LEU A 66 -12.24 1.84 -8.02
CA LEU A 66 -11.43 2.37 -6.94
C LEU A 66 -11.94 1.86 -5.60
N SER A 67 -11.06 1.21 -4.85
CA SER A 67 -11.34 0.74 -3.49
C SER A 67 -11.55 1.91 -2.52
N LYS A 68 -12.39 1.70 -1.51
CA LYS A 68 -12.69 2.67 -0.46
C LYS A 68 -12.87 1.96 0.89
N PRO A 69 -12.07 2.28 1.92
CA PRO A 69 -11.01 3.29 1.94
C PRO A 69 -9.72 2.85 1.23
N ARG A 70 -8.89 3.84 0.85
CA ARG A 70 -7.54 3.69 0.27
C ARG A 70 -6.65 4.86 0.72
N GLY A 71 -5.36 4.81 0.44
CA GLY A 71 -4.43 5.93 0.65
C GLY A 71 -4.14 6.19 2.13
N PHE A 72 -3.77 7.42 2.48
CA PHE A 72 -3.31 7.80 3.82
C PHE A 72 -4.28 7.42 4.96
N CYS A 73 -3.73 6.93 6.06
CA CYS A 73 -4.44 6.83 7.34
C CYS A 73 -4.17 8.05 8.24
N ALA A 74 -4.90 8.16 9.35
CA ALA A 74 -4.73 9.26 10.31
C ALA A 74 -3.32 9.31 10.92
N GLY A 75 -2.71 8.14 11.16
CA GLY A 75 -1.36 8.06 11.75
C GLY A 75 -0.28 8.58 10.80
N VAL A 76 -0.37 8.20 9.53
CA VAL A 76 0.53 8.66 8.47
C VAL A 76 0.39 10.17 8.26
N SER A 77 -0.84 10.67 8.10
CA SER A 77 -1.09 12.10 7.90
C SER A 77 -0.55 12.94 9.06
N ARG A 78 -0.77 12.46 10.30
CA ARG A 78 -0.22 13.08 11.51
C ARG A 78 1.30 13.10 11.51
N ALA A 79 1.96 12.00 11.17
CA ALA A 79 3.42 11.89 11.20
C ALA A 79 4.09 12.79 10.15
N ILE A 80 3.53 12.84 8.94
CA ILE A 80 3.95 13.77 7.87
C ILE A 80 3.81 15.22 8.36
N GLY A 81 2.64 15.58 8.88
CA GLY A 81 2.39 16.94 9.37
C GLY A 81 3.29 17.35 10.55
N ILE A 82 3.72 16.40 11.39
CA ILE A 82 4.68 16.66 12.47
C ILE A 82 6.05 17.07 11.92
N VAL A 83 6.55 16.39 10.88
CA VAL A 83 7.84 16.73 10.27
C VAL A 83 7.75 18.10 9.58
N GLU A 84 6.66 18.35 8.84
CA GLU A 84 6.44 19.65 8.18
C GLU A 84 6.36 20.80 9.18
N GLU A 85 5.62 20.62 10.27
CA GLU A 85 5.50 21.62 11.32
C GLU A 85 6.81 21.81 12.09
N ALA A 86 7.58 20.74 12.31
CA ALA A 86 8.91 20.86 12.91
C ALA A 86 9.86 21.68 12.03
N LEU A 87 9.89 21.41 10.72
CA LEU A 87 10.67 22.20 9.75
C LEU A 87 10.22 23.66 9.71
N ARG A 88 8.92 23.93 9.83
CA ARG A 88 8.38 25.30 9.88
C ARG A 88 8.82 26.05 11.15
N ILE A 89 8.78 25.39 12.30
CA ILE A 89 9.08 26.03 13.61
C ILE A 89 10.57 26.27 13.77
N TRP A 90 11.39 25.23 13.58
CA TRP A 90 12.81 25.23 13.91
C TRP A 90 13.73 25.42 12.71
N GLY A 91 13.22 25.31 11.48
CA GLY A 91 14.03 25.32 10.27
C GLY A 91 14.79 24.01 10.06
N PRO A 92 15.44 23.85 8.89
CA PRO A 92 16.29 22.70 8.62
C PRO A 92 17.67 22.83 9.31
N PRO A 93 18.34 21.72 9.65
CA PRO A 93 17.86 20.34 9.48
C PRO A 93 16.94 19.87 10.62
N VAL A 94 15.94 19.06 10.28
CA VAL A 94 15.18 18.24 11.24
C VAL A 94 15.55 16.78 11.02
N TYR A 95 16.07 16.11 12.04
CA TYR A 95 16.46 14.70 11.96
C TYR A 95 15.26 13.80 12.20
N VAL A 96 15.15 12.70 11.46
CA VAL A 96 14.07 11.72 11.62
C VAL A 96 14.67 10.33 11.79
N LYS A 97 14.34 9.66 12.90
CA LYS A 97 14.77 8.28 13.19
C LYS A 97 13.99 7.30 12.32
N HIS A 98 14.68 6.63 11.40
CA HIS A 98 14.16 5.88 10.27
C HIS A 98 13.31 6.73 9.32
N SER A 99 12.86 6.13 8.21
CA SER A 99 11.81 6.72 7.37
C SER A 99 10.56 7.08 8.19
N ILE A 100 10.03 8.29 8.04
CA ILE A 100 8.84 8.78 8.78
C ILE A 100 7.64 7.85 8.57
N VAL A 101 7.50 7.35 7.34
CA VAL A 101 6.57 6.33 6.87
C VAL A 101 7.26 5.52 5.78
N HIS A 102 6.88 4.26 5.55
CA HIS A 102 7.44 3.44 4.46
C HIS A 102 6.89 3.86 3.07
N ASN A 103 7.33 5.02 2.57
CA ASN A 103 7.06 5.53 1.22
C ASN A 103 8.16 6.53 0.80
N GLU A 104 8.94 6.21 -0.23
CA GLU A 104 10.06 7.06 -0.68
C GLU A 104 9.60 8.39 -1.28
N VAL A 105 8.48 8.44 -2.00
CA VAL A 105 7.95 9.70 -2.55
C VAL A 105 7.67 10.71 -1.42
N VAL A 106 7.13 10.22 -0.29
CA VAL A 106 6.92 11.03 0.91
C VAL A 106 8.26 11.44 1.54
N CYS A 107 9.19 10.50 1.70
CA CYS A 107 10.48 10.79 2.34
C CYS A 107 11.32 11.77 1.51
N ASP A 108 11.37 11.61 0.19
CA ASP A 108 12.06 12.52 -0.73
C ASP A 108 11.47 13.93 -0.72
N ALA A 109 10.15 14.05 -0.64
CA ALA A 109 9.50 15.35 -0.49
C ALA A 109 9.94 16.05 0.81
N MET A 110 10.14 15.30 1.90
CA MET A 110 10.64 15.85 3.16
C MET A 110 12.15 16.15 3.11
N ARG A 111 12.97 15.30 2.46
CA ARG A 111 14.40 15.56 2.24
C ARG A 111 14.60 16.88 1.51
N LYS A 112 13.80 17.16 0.47
CA LYS A 112 13.82 18.43 -0.28
C LYS A 112 13.47 19.65 0.59
N LYS A 113 12.68 19.47 1.66
CA LYS A 113 12.35 20.51 2.64
C LYS A 113 13.40 20.63 3.77
N GLY A 114 14.40 19.76 3.80
CA GLY A 114 15.50 19.77 4.77
C GLY A 114 15.36 18.79 5.94
N ALA A 115 14.52 17.76 5.81
CA ALA A 115 14.56 16.61 6.74
C ALA A 115 15.76 15.71 6.43
N ILE A 116 16.42 15.20 7.47
CA ILE A 116 17.51 14.23 7.37
C ILE A 116 17.08 12.93 8.04
N PHE A 117 16.97 11.85 7.27
CA PHE A 117 16.62 10.54 7.79
C PHE A 117 17.88 9.79 8.23
N VAL A 118 17.89 9.29 9.46
CA VAL A 118 19.02 8.56 10.06
C VAL A 118 18.57 7.22 10.60
N GLU A 119 19.45 6.23 10.55
CA GLU A 119 19.17 4.92 11.14
C GLU A 119 19.52 4.88 12.61
N GLU A 120 20.55 5.59 13.08
CA GLU A 120 20.93 5.60 14.50
C GLU A 120 20.76 6.98 15.15
N ILE A 121 20.36 6.99 16.42
CA ILE A 121 20.31 8.25 17.20
C ILE A 121 21.71 8.83 17.38
N SER A 122 22.72 7.96 17.38
CA SER A 122 24.12 8.37 17.47
C SER A 122 24.61 9.26 16.31
N ASP A 123 23.91 9.26 15.18
CA ASP A 123 24.21 10.10 14.01
C ASP A 123 23.65 11.52 14.14
N ILE A 124 22.80 11.78 15.16
CA ILE A 124 22.14 13.07 15.35
C ILE A 124 23.01 13.98 16.24
N PRO A 125 23.36 15.20 15.82
CA PRO A 125 24.09 16.16 16.66
C PRO A 125 23.39 16.43 18.00
N HIS A 126 24.17 16.61 19.06
CA HIS A 126 23.65 16.96 20.38
C HIS A 126 22.78 18.21 20.33
N GLY A 127 21.67 18.20 21.07
CA GLY A 127 20.74 19.34 21.11
C GLY A 127 19.87 19.53 19.86
N ALA A 128 20.07 18.76 18.79
CA ALA A 128 19.32 18.93 17.55
C ALA A 128 17.85 18.49 17.67
N VAL A 129 17.02 18.95 16.74
CA VAL A 129 15.62 18.53 16.63
C VAL A 129 15.55 17.14 16.00
N ALA A 130 14.90 16.22 16.69
CA ALA A 130 14.71 14.85 16.24
C ALA A 130 13.23 14.45 16.25
N VAL A 131 12.82 13.67 15.26
CA VAL A 131 11.46 13.11 15.15
C VAL A 131 11.54 11.59 15.15
N PHE A 132 10.79 10.94 16.04
CA PHE A 132 10.61 9.48 15.96
C PHE A 132 9.52 9.15 14.93
N SER A 133 9.76 8.13 14.10
CA SER A 133 8.82 7.76 13.03
C SER A 133 7.45 7.29 13.54
N ALA A 134 6.47 7.16 12.62
CA ALA A 134 5.13 6.67 12.94
C ALA A 134 5.11 5.25 13.53
N HIS A 135 6.15 4.46 13.26
CA HIS A 135 6.26 3.05 13.65
C HIS A 135 6.65 2.84 15.11
N GLY A 136 7.01 3.91 15.84
CA GLY A 136 7.49 3.81 17.20
C GLY A 136 8.97 3.47 17.31
N VAL A 137 9.50 3.67 18.52
CA VAL A 137 10.87 3.36 18.91
C VAL A 137 10.87 2.72 20.30
N SER A 138 11.91 1.94 20.61
CA SER A 138 12.06 1.30 21.91
C SER A 138 12.40 2.31 23.02
N PRO A 139 12.17 1.98 24.30
CA PRO A 139 12.64 2.77 25.43
C PRO A 139 14.14 3.07 25.42
N ALA A 140 14.97 2.13 24.94
CA ALA A 140 16.42 2.33 24.81
C ALA A 140 16.77 3.48 23.86
N VAL A 141 16.11 3.53 22.68
CA VAL A 141 16.26 4.62 21.72
C VAL A 141 15.80 5.97 22.30
N ARG A 142 14.75 5.96 23.13
CA ARG A 142 14.28 7.17 23.83
C ARG A 142 15.32 7.67 24.84
N ALA A 143 15.90 6.76 25.62
CA ALA A 143 16.94 7.09 26.59
C ALA A 143 18.23 7.61 25.92
N GLU A 144 18.61 7.06 24.78
CA GLU A 144 19.75 7.55 23.99
C GLU A 144 19.52 8.98 23.50
N ALA A 145 18.32 9.27 22.99
CA ALA A 145 17.95 10.61 22.55
C ALA A 145 17.95 11.63 23.70
N GLU A 146 17.50 11.23 24.89
CA GLU A 146 17.55 12.04 26.11
C GLU A 146 19.00 12.30 26.56
N ALA A 147 19.86 11.27 26.57
CA ALA A 147 21.27 11.40 26.90
C ALA A 147 22.02 12.36 25.95
N ARG A 148 21.57 12.44 24.69
CA ARG A 148 22.06 13.41 23.70
C ARG A 148 21.42 14.79 23.77
N GLN A 149 20.50 15.00 24.72
CA GLN A 149 19.76 16.24 24.92
C GLN A 149 19.00 16.66 23.66
N LEU A 150 18.54 15.70 22.85
CA LEU A 150 17.83 16.00 21.62
C LEU A 150 16.48 16.63 21.92
N GLN A 151 16.08 17.58 21.08
CA GLN A 151 14.74 18.13 21.11
C GLN A 151 13.79 17.20 20.35
N VAL A 152 13.29 16.18 21.05
CA VAL A 152 12.50 15.11 20.46
C VAL A 152 11.02 15.49 20.26
N VAL A 153 10.49 15.21 19.07
CA VAL A 153 9.05 15.22 18.78
C VAL A 153 8.61 13.81 18.36
N ASP A 154 7.71 13.21 19.13
CA ASP A 154 7.31 11.82 18.90
C ASP A 154 6.13 11.71 17.91
N ALA A 155 6.42 11.24 16.69
CA ALA A 155 5.40 11.03 15.66
C ALA A 155 4.77 9.63 15.69
N THR A 156 5.11 8.78 16.68
CA THR A 156 4.54 7.44 16.84
C THR A 156 3.02 7.48 16.71
N CYS A 157 2.47 6.59 15.90
CA CYS A 157 1.03 6.46 15.74
C CYS A 157 0.39 6.09 17.08
N PRO A 158 -0.69 6.77 17.53
CA PRO A 158 -1.37 6.44 18.78
C PRO A 158 -1.83 4.99 18.90
N LEU A 159 -2.09 4.31 17.78
CA LEU A 159 -2.44 2.88 17.76
C LEU A 159 -1.24 1.96 17.93
N VAL A 160 -0.03 2.39 17.56
CA VAL A 160 1.22 1.71 17.90
C VAL A 160 1.56 1.93 19.37
N THR A 161 1.43 3.17 19.86
CA THR A 161 1.58 3.48 21.29
C THR A 161 0.63 2.67 22.16
N LYS A 162 -0.61 2.42 21.71
CA LYS A 162 -1.55 1.51 22.38
C LYS A 162 -0.91 0.13 22.59
N VAL A 163 -0.31 -0.46 21.56
CA VAL A 163 0.34 -1.78 21.66
C VAL A 163 1.53 -1.73 22.63
N HIS A 164 2.40 -0.73 22.52
CA HIS A 164 3.52 -0.53 23.46
C HIS A 164 3.05 -0.48 24.92
N VAL A 165 2.01 0.30 25.20
CA VAL A 165 1.44 0.43 26.56
C VAL A 165 0.92 -0.90 27.08
N TYR A 166 0.17 -1.67 26.27
CA TYR A 166 -0.32 -2.98 26.68
C TYR A 166 0.82 -3.98 26.94
N VAL A 167 1.83 -4.01 26.06
CA VAL A 167 2.99 -4.91 26.22
C VAL A 167 3.73 -4.62 27.52
N LYS A 168 4.05 -3.34 27.77
CA LYS A 168 4.69 -2.91 29.01
C LYS A 168 3.87 -3.28 30.25
N GLN A 169 2.59 -2.90 30.27
CA GLN A 169 1.70 -3.14 31.43
C GLN A 169 1.52 -4.63 31.71
N LYS A 170 1.40 -5.47 30.67
CA LYS A 170 1.23 -6.92 30.85
C LYS A 170 2.52 -7.58 31.33
N ALA A 171 3.68 -7.12 30.85
CA ALA A 171 4.98 -7.58 31.36
C ALA A 171 5.14 -7.25 32.85
N GLU A 172 4.80 -6.03 33.27
CA GLU A 172 4.80 -5.60 34.68
C GLU A 172 3.83 -6.42 35.55
N GLN A 173 2.78 -7.00 34.97
CA GLN A 173 1.84 -7.91 35.63
C GLN A 173 2.29 -9.39 35.63
N GLY A 174 3.50 -9.68 35.15
CA GLY A 174 4.07 -11.03 35.09
C GLY A 174 3.56 -11.89 33.94
N TYR A 175 2.96 -11.29 32.90
CA TYR A 175 2.63 -12.02 31.67
C TYR A 175 3.89 -12.17 30.81
N HIS A 176 3.98 -13.29 30.09
CA HIS A 176 4.84 -13.41 28.92
C HIS A 176 4.03 -13.01 27.68
N ILE A 177 4.62 -12.17 26.84
CA ILE A 177 3.98 -11.62 25.66
C ILE A 177 4.42 -12.39 24.43
N ILE A 178 3.45 -12.86 23.65
CA ILE A 178 3.67 -13.42 22.32
C ILE A 178 3.30 -12.32 21.30
N LEU A 179 4.32 -11.73 20.68
CA LEU A 179 4.13 -10.67 19.68
C LEU A 179 4.10 -11.29 18.29
N ILE A 180 2.93 -11.25 17.64
CA ILE A 180 2.78 -11.68 16.25
C ILE A 180 3.25 -10.56 15.34
N GLY A 181 4.28 -10.79 14.52
CA GLY A 181 4.77 -9.78 13.59
C GLY A 181 6.14 -10.11 13.02
N HIS A 182 6.53 -9.39 11.97
CA HIS A 182 7.80 -9.61 11.27
C HIS A 182 8.99 -9.18 12.15
N LYS A 183 9.90 -10.12 12.48
CA LYS A 183 10.96 -9.93 13.48
C LYS A 183 11.85 -8.71 13.20
N ASP A 184 12.13 -8.46 11.93
CA ASP A 184 13.03 -7.39 11.49
C ASP A 184 12.30 -6.06 11.21
N HIS A 185 10.98 -5.99 11.44
CA HIS A 185 10.22 -4.76 11.21
C HIS A 185 10.39 -3.78 12.38
N VAL A 186 10.64 -2.50 12.07
CA VAL A 186 10.90 -1.45 13.07
C VAL A 186 9.82 -1.31 14.14
N GLU A 187 8.55 -1.47 13.78
CA GLU A 187 7.42 -1.49 14.74
C GLU A 187 7.51 -2.66 15.73
N VAL A 188 7.93 -3.84 15.27
CA VAL A 188 8.06 -5.05 16.10
C VAL A 188 9.28 -4.90 17.01
N MET A 189 10.40 -4.39 16.50
CA MET A 189 11.58 -4.07 17.31
C MET A 189 11.26 -3.04 18.40
N GLY A 190 10.53 -1.97 18.05
CA GLY A 190 10.07 -0.96 19.00
C GLY A 190 9.17 -1.54 20.09
N THR A 191 8.17 -2.34 19.69
CA THR A 191 7.22 -2.99 20.60
C THR A 191 7.91 -4.01 21.51
N LYS A 192 8.77 -4.87 20.97
CA LYS A 192 9.57 -5.84 21.75
C LYS A 192 10.44 -5.12 22.77
N GLY A 193 11.02 -3.98 22.40
CA GLY A 193 11.87 -3.18 23.27
C GLY A 193 11.19 -2.64 24.52
N GLU A 194 9.85 -2.59 24.58
CA GLU A 194 9.11 -2.18 25.79
C GLU A 194 9.26 -3.19 26.94
N ALA A 195 9.49 -4.47 26.62
CA ALA A 195 9.68 -5.55 27.60
C ALA A 195 10.55 -6.68 27.02
N PRO A 196 11.85 -6.43 26.76
CA PRO A 196 12.68 -7.30 25.93
C PRO A 196 12.82 -8.73 26.49
N ASP A 197 12.82 -8.90 27.81
CA ASP A 197 12.97 -10.19 28.49
C ASP A 197 11.65 -10.98 28.59
N ALA A 198 10.51 -10.33 28.32
CA ALA A 198 9.17 -10.91 28.47
C ALA A 198 8.43 -11.03 27.13
N VAL A 199 9.10 -10.83 25.99
CA VAL A 199 8.47 -10.85 24.65
C VAL A 199 9.12 -11.92 23.77
N THR A 200 8.31 -12.84 23.26
CA THR A 200 8.68 -13.77 22.16
C THR A 200 7.96 -13.34 20.89
N VAL A 201 8.69 -13.18 19.79
CA VAL A 201 8.12 -12.82 18.48
C VAL A 201 7.85 -14.08 17.66
N VAL A 202 6.66 -14.18 17.07
CA VAL A 202 6.26 -15.27 16.16
C VAL A 202 5.75 -14.71 14.84
N GLU A 203 6.07 -15.41 13.74
CA GLU A 203 5.67 -15.00 12.38
C GLU A 203 4.72 -15.96 11.71
N THR A 204 4.70 -17.22 12.14
CA THR A 204 3.94 -18.30 11.47
C THR A 204 3.28 -19.23 12.48
N VAL A 205 2.47 -20.16 11.98
CA VAL A 205 1.85 -21.21 12.81
C VAL A 205 2.92 -22.17 13.36
N GLU A 206 3.94 -22.47 12.57
CA GLU A 206 5.06 -23.33 12.97
C GLU A 206 5.89 -22.69 14.10
N ASP A 207 6.01 -21.36 14.13
CA ASP A 207 6.61 -20.65 15.26
C ASP A 207 5.78 -20.85 16.54
N VAL A 208 4.45 -20.85 16.45
CA VAL A 208 3.56 -21.14 17.59
C VAL A 208 3.72 -22.58 18.07
N GLU A 209 3.87 -23.53 17.17
CA GLU A 209 4.09 -24.95 17.48
C GLU A 209 5.37 -25.19 18.29
N LYS A 210 6.41 -24.37 18.08
CA LYS A 210 7.69 -24.45 18.80
C LYS A 210 7.65 -23.83 20.21
N LEU A 211 6.63 -23.04 20.55
CA LEU A 211 6.52 -22.41 21.86
C LEU A 211 6.34 -23.45 22.98
N ALA A 212 6.99 -23.24 24.13
CA ALA A 212 7.00 -24.20 25.23
C ALA A 212 6.84 -23.53 26.61
N PHE A 213 5.78 -22.75 26.79
CA PHE A 213 5.46 -22.14 28.08
C PHE A 213 4.77 -23.12 29.03
N PRO A 214 5.09 -23.09 30.35
CA PRO A 214 4.41 -23.93 31.34
C PRO A 214 2.95 -23.49 31.52
N ALA A 215 2.08 -24.41 31.95
CA ALA A 215 0.63 -24.14 32.11
C ALA A 215 0.31 -23.06 33.16
N SER A 216 1.24 -22.79 34.09
CA SER A 216 1.14 -21.73 35.08
C SER A 216 1.50 -20.34 34.54
N GLN A 217 2.16 -20.24 33.38
CA GLN A 217 2.56 -18.97 32.79
C GLN A 217 1.33 -18.20 32.32
N LYS A 218 1.20 -16.96 32.79
CA LYS A 218 0.23 -16.02 32.23
C LYS A 218 0.72 -15.57 30.85
N LEU A 219 -0.13 -15.69 29.84
CA LEU A 219 0.21 -15.37 28.45
C LEU A 219 -0.70 -14.28 27.91
N PHE A 220 -0.10 -13.35 27.18
CA PHE A 220 -0.79 -12.29 26.46
C PHE A 220 -0.26 -12.26 25.03
N TYR A 221 -1.12 -12.14 24.02
CA TYR A 221 -0.64 -11.88 22.65
C TYR A 221 -1.02 -10.48 22.19
N ALA A 222 -0.10 -9.88 21.45
CA ALA A 222 -0.31 -8.65 20.70
C ALA A 222 0.17 -8.86 19.26
N THR A 223 -0.16 -7.93 18.36
CA THR A 223 0.24 -8.04 16.96
C THR A 223 0.82 -6.72 16.47
N GLN A 224 1.68 -6.81 15.47
CA GLN A 224 2.00 -5.69 14.59
C GLN A 224 0.69 -5.17 13.95
N THR A 225 0.58 -3.85 13.78
CA THR A 225 -0.65 -3.17 13.39
C THR A 225 -1.00 -3.30 11.90
N THR A 226 -0.04 -3.76 11.08
CA THR A 226 -0.12 -3.81 9.60
C THR A 226 -0.12 -5.23 9.01
N LEU A 227 -0.44 -6.25 9.83
CA LEU A 227 -0.46 -7.64 9.36
C LEU A 227 -1.66 -7.96 8.47
N SER A 228 -1.54 -9.06 7.72
CA SER A 228 -2.66 -9.66 7.01
C SER A 228 -3.70 -10.16 8.03
N LEU A 229 -4.97 -9.86 7.79
CA LEU A 229 -6.08 -10.39 8.59
C LEU A 229 -6.15 -11.92 8.53
N ASP A 230 -5.89 -12.52 7.36
CA ASP A 230 -5.95 -13.98 7.17
C ASP A 230 -4.84 -14.69 7.95
N ASP A 231 -3.57 -14.35 7.68
CA ASP A 231 -2.40 -14.92 8.38
C ASP A 231 -2.48 -14.73 9.89
N CYS A 232 -2.80 -13.51 10.34
CA CYS A 232 -2.96 -13.26 11.76
C CYS A 232 -4.11 -14.07 12.35
N GLY A 233 -5.18 -14.32 11.60
CA GLY A 233 -6.29 -15.19 11.99
C GLY A 233 -5.83 -16.64 12.23
N ALA A 234 -5.02 -17.19 11.32
CA ALA A 234 -4.45 -18.54 11.44
C ALA A 234 -3.51 -18.67 12.65
N ILE A 235 -2.57 -17.73 12.81
CA ILE A 235 -1.63 -17.73 13.95
C ILE A 235 -2.38 -17.57 15.28
N ARG A 236 -3.37 -16.67 15.32
CA ARG A 236 -4.23 -16.50 16.51
C ARG A 236 -4.96 -17.80 16.85
N GLN A 237 -5.52 -18.50 15.87
CA GLN A 237 -6.23 -19.76 16.13
C GLN A 237 -5.27 -20.83 16.68
N ALA A 238 -4.06 -20.93 16.13
CA ALA A 238 -3.03 -21.82 16.65
C ALA A 238 -2.66 -21.47 18.11
N LEU A 239 -2.53 -20.18 18.43
CA LEU A 239 -2.25 -19.72 19.80
C LEU A 239 -3.38 -20.05 20.77
N ILE A 240 -4.64 -19.81 20.39
CA ILE A 240 -5.80 -20.11 21.26
C ILE A 240 -5.93 -21.62 21.48
N ASN A 241 -5.72 -22.44 20.44
CA ASN A 241 -5.77 -23.90 20.56
C ASN A 241 -4.69 -24.42 21.51
N LYS A 242 -3.47 -23.86 21.42
CA LYS A 242 -2.33 -24.28 22.24
C LYS A 242 -2.38 -23.72 23.66
N TYR A 243 -2.86 -22.49 23.82
CA TYR A 243 -2.93 -21.75 25.07
C TYR A 243 -4.35 -21.17 25.30
N PRO A 244 -5.33 -21.98 25.72
CA PRO A 244 -6.74 -21.54 25.79
C PRO A 244 -7.03 -20.37 26.74
N LYS A 245 -6.12 -20.07 27.67
CA LYS A 245 -6.22 -18.96 28.63
C LYS A 245 -5.47 -17.70 28.18
N ILE A 246 -4.90 -17.68 26.97
CA ILE A 246 -4.15 -16.53 26.48
C ILE A 246 -5.05 -15.30 26.33
N GLU A 247 -4.59 -14.17 26.84
CA GLU A 247 -5.31 -12.90 26.75
C GLU A 247 -4.81 -12.06 25.57
N SER A 248 -5.58 -11.04 25.17
CA SER A 248 -5.15 -10.04 24.19
C SER A 248 -5.84 -8.70 24.43
N ILE A 249 -5.47 -7.69 23.64
CA ILE A 249 -6.13 -6.40 23.62
C ILE A 249 -7.59 -6.61 23.17
N PRO A 250 -8.62 -6.22 23.94
CA PRO A 250 -10.02 -6.47 23.58
C PRO A 250 -10.44 -5.89 22.22
N SER A 251 -9.86 -4.75 21.85
CA SER A 251 -10.08 -4.10 20.55
C SER A 251 -9.20 -4.63 19.41
N GLY A 252 -8.34 -5.61 19.69
CA GLY A 252 -7.31 -6.08 18.77
C GLY A 252 -6.12 -5.11 18.62
N SER A 253 -5.05 -5.60 17.99
CA SER A 253 -3.83 -4.81 17.72
C SER A 253 -3.74 -4.31 16.27
N ILE A 254 -4.21 -5.10 15.29
CA ILE A 254 -4.33 -4.65 13.89
C ILE A 254 -5.22 -3.40 13.82
N CYS A 255 -4.72 -2.34 13.20
CA CYS A 255 -5.39 -1.05 13.23
C CYS A 255 -6.57 -0.96 12.26
N TYR A 256 -7.48 -0.02 12.52
CA TYR A 256 -8.67 0.20 11.69
C TYR A 256 -8.33 0.40 10.21
N ALA A 257 -7.24 1.11 9.91
CA ALA A 257 -6.85 1.45 8.55
C ALA A 257 -6.41 0.21 7.74
N THR A 258 -5.65 -0.68 8.38
CA THR A 258 -5.25 -1.98 7.84
C THR A 258 -6.49 -2.85 7.61
N THR A 259 -7.33 -2.98 8.63
CA THR A 259 -8.56 -3.79 8.57
C THR A 259 -9.48 -3.31 7.45
N ASN A 260 -9.77 -2.01 7.39
CA ASN A 260 -10.71 -1.48 6.41
C ASN A 260 -10.19 -1.60 4.97
N ARG A 261 -8.91 -1.34 4.71
CA ARG A 261 -8.33 -1.47 3.35
C ARG A 261 -8.34 -2.93 2.89
N GLN A 262 -7.96 -3.87 3.76
CA GLN A 262 -8.02 -5.30 3.43
C GLN A 262 -9.47 -5.74 3.22
N THR A 263 -10.40 -5.42 4.12
CA THR A 263 -11.81 -5.82 3.97
C THR A 263 -12.46 -5.20 2.73
N ALA A 264 -12.13 -3.95 2.38
CA ALA A 264 -12.63 -3.34 1.15
C ALA A 264 -12.09 -4.07 -0.09
N LEU A 265 -10.80 -4.42 -0.09
CA LEU A 265 -10.19 -5.18 -1.18
C LEU A 265 -10.69 -6.63 -1.25
N GLN A 266 -10.96 -7.28 -0.13
CA GLN A 266 -11.52 -8.64 -0.07
C GLN A 266 -12.88 -8.75 -0.77
N ARG A 267 -13.68 -7.68 -0.71
CA ARG A 267 -14.97 -7.61 -1.43
C ARG A 267 -14.77 -7.33 -2.91
N LEU A 268 -13.83 -6.44 -3.23
CA LEU A 268 -13.64 -5.93 -4.58
C LEU A 268 -12.85 -6.88 -5.50
N ALA A 269 -11.80 -7.52 -4.99
CA ALA A 269 -10.90 -8.33 -5.81
C ALA A 269 -11.61 -9.46 -6.59
N PRO A 270 -12.53 -10.25 -5.97
CA PRO A 270 -13.25 -11.31 -6.70
C PRO A 270 -14.12 -10.85 -7.88
N GLU A 271 -14.44 -9.55 -7.95
CA GLU A 271 -15.23 -8.96 -9.04
C GLU A 271 -14.36 -8.43 -10.19
N THR A 272 -13.05 -8.65 -10.13
CA THR A 272 -12.06 -8.07 -11.06
C THR A 272 -11.06 -9.10 -11.57
N ASP A 273 -10.56 -8.89 -12.78
CA ASP A 273 -9.56 -9.76 -13.42
C ASP A 273 -8.14 -9.41 -12.93
N LEU A 274 -7.95 -8.14 -12.56
CA LEU A 274 -6.67 -7.56 -12.17
C LEU A 274 -6.83 -6.65 -10.96
N THR A 275 -5.90 -6.73 -10.01
CA THR A 275 -5.76 -5.78 -8.89
C THR A 275 -4.45 -5.00 -9.02
N ILE A 276 -4.52 -3.67 -8.91
CA ILE A 276 -3.36 -2.80 -8.81
C ILE A 276 -3.34 -2.17 -7.42
N VAL A 277 -2.28 -2.46 -6.66
CA VAL A 277 -2.03 -1.85 -5.35
C VAL A 277 -0.97 -0.78 -5.51
N VAL A 278 -1.30 0.48 -5.21
CA VAL A 278 -0.33 1.57 -5.25
C VAL A 278 0.38 1.71 -3.91
N GLY A 279 1.70 1.54 -3.88
CA GLY A 279 2.51 1.66 -2.66
C GLY A 279 3.98 1.25 -2.85
N SER A 280 4.77 1.42 -1.78
CA SER A 280 6.19 1.03 -1.77
C SER A 280 6.37 -0.45 -1.43
N GLN A 281 7.40 -1.08 -2.01
CA GLN A 281 7.86 -2.44 -1.65
C GLN A 281 8.27 -2.56 -0.17
N ALA A 282 8.74 -1.47 0.43
CA ALA A 282 9.09 -1.41 1.85
C ALA A 282 7.84 -1.44 2.76
N SER A 283 6.64 -1.17 2.25
CA SER A 283 5.42 -1.09 3.05
C SER A 283 4.83 -2.47 3.33
N SER A 284 4.85 -2.89 4.60
CA SER A 284 4.18 -4.12 5.05
C SER A 284 2.70 -4.13 4.64
N ASN A 285 1.98 -3.03 4.89
CA ASN A 285 0.56 -2.91 4.54
C ASN A 285 0.32 -3.02 3.03
N ALA A 286 1.18 -2.46 2.19
CA ALA A 286 1.03 -2.58 0.73
C ALA A 286 1.17 -4.04 0.27
N LYS A 287 2.19 -4.75 0.78
CA LYS A 287 2.40 -6.18 0.48
C LYS A 287 1.20 -7.03 0.92
N ARG A 288 0.63 -6.77 2.10
CA ARG A 288 -0.57 -7.48 2.59
C ARG A 288 -1.79 -7.28 1.69
N LEU A 289 -1.95 -6.11 1.06
CA LEU A 289 -3.04 -5.87 0.11
C LEU A 289 -2.87 -6.70 -1.17
N VAL A 290 -1.65 -6.83 -1.69
CA VAL A 290 -1.38 -7.70 -2.86
C VAL A 290 -1.72 -9.15 -2.55
N GLU A 291 -1.21 -9.67 -1.44
CA GLU A 291 -1.50 -11.04 -0.99
C GLU A 291 -3.00 -11.24 -0.73
N THR A 292 -3.68 -10.20 -0.22
CA THR A 292 -5.13 -10.23 -0.01
C THR A 292 -5.86 -10.48 -1.33
N ALA A 293 -5.50 -9.80 -2.42
CA ALA A 293 -6.10 -10.03 -3.73
C ALA A 293 -5.73 -11.38 -4.33
N GLN A 294 -4.45 -11.79 -4.23
CA GLN A 294 -3.98 -13.07 -4.76
C GLN A 294 -4.69 -14.27 -4.12
N ARG A 295 -4.90 -14.24 -2.79
CA ARG A 295 -5.66 -15.29 -2.08
C ARG A 295 -7.12 -15.41 -2.52
N ARG A 296 -7.64 -14.41 -3.25
CA ARG A 296 -9.02 -14.35 -3.74
C ARG A 296 -9.10 -14.75 -5.22
N GLY A 297 -7.99 -15.24 -5.78
CA GLY A 297 -7.91 -15.71 -7.16
C GLY A 297 -7.63 -14.60 -8.18
N THR A 298 -7.37 -13.37 -7.73
CA THR A 298 -7.15 -12.23 -8.62
C THR A 298 -5.66 -11.95 -8.78
N THR A 299 -5.20 -11.83 -10.03
CA THR A 299 -3.84 -11.38 -10.33
C THR A 299 -3.63 -9.99 -9.73
N ALA A 300 -2.53 -9.78 -9.01
CA ALA A 300 -2.28 -8.52 -8.32
C ALA A 300 -0.83 -8.05 -8.42
N TYR A 301 -0.65 -6.75 -8.67
CA TYR A 301 0.65 -6.09 -8.75
C TYR A 301 0.79 -4.94 -7.75
N LEU A 302 1.98 -4.80 -7.18
CA LEU A 302 2.39 -3.63 -6.38
C LEU A 302 3.13 -2.65 -7.29
N VAL A 303 2.58 -1.44 -7.43
CA VAL A 303 3.21 -0.36 -8.20
C VAL A 303 3.51 0.83 -7.30
N ASN A 304 4.74 1.34 -7.39
CA ASN A 304 5.18 2.52 -6.66
C ASN A 304 4.86 3.82 -7.42
N ASP A 305 4.86 3.77 -8.76
CA ASP A 305 4.62 4.89 -9.65
C ASP A 305 3.99 4.44 -10.98
N PRO A 306 3.48 5.38 -11.81
CA PRO A 306 2.76 5.03 -13.03
C PRO A 306 3.62 4.34 -14.09
N SER A 307 4.94 4.55 -14.12
CA SER A 307 5.82 3.92 -15.10
C SER A 307 5.98 2.42 -14.89
N ALA A 308 5.68 1.92 -13.68
CA ALA A 308 5.69 0.50 -13.36
C ALA A 308 4.52 -0.28 -13.99
N ILE A 309 3.52 0.39 -14.58
CA ILE A 309 2.40 -0.29 -15.23
C ILE A 309 2.85 -0.84 -16.58
N ASP A 310 2.88 -2.16 -16.69
CA ASP A 310 3.10 -2.85 -17.95
C ASP A 310 1.78 -2.93 -18.74
N PRO A 311 1.70 -2.39 -19.97
CA PRO A 311 0.50 -2.46 -20.80
C PRO A 311 -0.01 -3.89 -21.04
N ARG A 312 0.87 -4.89 -21.03
CA ARG A 312 0.52 -6.30 -21.23
C ARG A 312 -0.38 -6.84 -20.12
N TRP A 313 -0.40 -6.20 -18.94
CA TRP A 313 -1.31 -6.58 -17.87
C TRP A 313 -2.78 -6.33 -18.21
N LEU A 314 -3.06 -5.52 -19.23
CA LEU A 314 -4.42 -5.15 -19.64
C LEU A 314 -4.98 -6.07 -20.73
N GLU A 315 -4.18 -7.01 -21.25
CA GLU A 315 -4.62 -8.00 -22.23
C GLU A 315 -5.68 -8.93 -21.62
N ASN A 316 -6.83 -9.05 -22.27
CA ASN A 316 -7.97 -9.85 -21.82
C ASN A 316 -8.56 -9.44 -20.45
N VAL A 317 -8.33 -8.20 -20.01
CA VAL A 317 -8.88 -7.65 -18.76
C VAL A 317 -10.11 -6.80 -19.06
N THR A 318 -11.20 -7.02 -18.33
CA THR A 318 -12.43 -6.23 -18.42
C THR A 318 -12.65 -5.34 -17.20
N ARG A 319 -12.20 -5.78 -16.02
CA ARG A 319 -12.39 -5.07 -14.75
C ARG A 319 -11.10 -5.07 -13.95
N ILE A 320 -10.67 -3.88 -13.56
CA ILE A 320 -9.50 -3.66 -12.71
C ILE A 320 -9.98 -3.13 -11.37
N SER A 321 -9.49 -3.69 -10.27
CA SER A 321 -9.58 -3.05 -8.96
C SER A 321 -8.30 -2.28 -8.67
N LEU A 322 -8.43 -1.07 -8.14
CA LEU A 322 -7.29 -0.27 -7.71
C LEU A 322 -7.46 0.18 -6.27
N THR A 323 -6.42 -0.04 -5.47
CA THR A 323 -6.33 0.44 -4.09
C THR A 323 -4.95 1.04 -3.84
N SER A 324 -4.76 1.63 -2.68
CA SER A 324 -3.47 2.18 -2.28
C SER A 324 -3.20 2.01 -0.80
N SER A 325 -1.93 1.81 -0.46
CA SER A 325 -1.49 1.53 0.90
C SER A 325 -1.68 2.73 1.84
N ALA A 326 -1.67 2.46 3.15
CA ALA A 326 -1.81 3.48 4.19
C ALA A 326 -0.74 4.60 4.15
N SER A 327 0.39 4.38 3.47
CA SER A 327 1.49 5.33 3.30
C SER A 327 1.56 5.96 1.91
N THR A 328 0.56 5.70 1.04
CA THR A 328 0.56 6.20 -0.36
C THR A 328 -0.21 7.51 -0.48
N PRO A 329 0.42 8.60 -0.98
CA PRO A 329 -0.27 9.86 -1.26
C PRO A 329 -1.34 9.70 -2.33
N GLU A 330 -2.47 10.41 -2.21
CA GLU A 330 -3.54 10.34 -3.22
C GLU A 330 -3.08 10.86 -4.59
N ALA A 331 -2.12 11.80 -4.62
CA ALA A 331 -1.53 12.27 -5.87
C ALA A 331 -0.84 11.13 -6.65
N THR A 332 -0.21 10.17 -5.96
CA THR A 332 0.40 8.99 -6.59
C THR A 332 -0.68 8.05 -7.12
N THR A 333 -1.73 7.78 -6.34
CA THR A 333 -2.90 7.00 -6.80
C THR A 333 -3.50 7.62 -8.06
N ALA A 334 -3.74 8.94 -8.06
CA ALA A 334 -4.32 9.66 -9.19
C ALA A 334 -3.42 9.62 -10.44
N ALA A 335 -2.09 9.62 -10.27
CA ALA A 335 -1.17 9.48 -11.39
C ALA A 335 -1.24 8.07 -12.02
N VAL A 336 -1.37 7.02 -11.21
CA VAL A 336 -1.59 5.65 -11.69
C VAL A 336 -2.93 5.54 -12.42
N VAL A 337 -3.99 6.14 -11.89
CA VAL A 337 -5.31 6.19 -12.57
C VAL A 337 -5.19 6.87 -13.94
N ARG A 338 -4.53 8.03 -14.02
CA ARG A 338 -4.31 8.71 -15.31
C ARG A 338 -3.56 7.84 -16.30
N ARG A 339 -2.52 7.13 -15.86
CA ARG A 339 -1.77 6.21 -16.70
C ARG A 339 -2.63 5.06 -17.23
N LEU A 340 -3.50 4.50 -16.40
CA LEU A 340 -4.46 3.47 -16.86
C LEU A 340 -5.43 4.03 -17.90
N GLN A 341 -5.90 5.27 -17.73
CA GLN A 341 -6.75 5.93 -18.73
C GLN A 341 -6.02 6.16 -20.06
N GLU A 342 -4.75 6.59 -20.02
CA GLU A 342 -3.90 6.70 -21.21
C GLU A 342 -3.71 5.36 -21.95
N LEU A 343 -3.77 4.25 -21.21
CA LEU A 343 -3.68 2.89 -21.75
C LEU A 343 -5.04 2.31 -22.17
N GLY A 344 -6.10 3.12 -22.22
CA GLY A 344 -7.40 2.73 -22.75
C GLY A 344 -8.46 2.32 -21.72
N VAL A 345 -8.20 2.50 -20.42
CA VAL A 345 -9.20 2.25 -19.37
C VAL A 345 -10.22 3.38 -19.34
N ALA A 346 -11.41 3.14 -19.88
CA ALA A 346 -12.38 4.18 -20.20
C ALA A 346 -13.25 4.62 -19.00
N ARG A 347 -13.63 3.69 -18.12
CA ARG A 347 -14.61 3.95 -17.04
C ARG A 347 -13.94 3.88 -15.67
N VAL A 348 -14.01 4.95 -14.89
CA VAL A 348 -13.51 4.99 -13.51
C VAL A 348 -14.68 5.23 -12.56
N SER A 349 -14.85 4.36 -11.58
CA SER A 349 -15.88 4.51 -10.54
C SER A 349 -15.35 4.10 -9.17
N GLU A 350 -15.86 4.72 -8.10
CA GLU A 350 -15.60 4.22 -6.75
C GLU A 350 -16.50 3.03 -6.45
N HIS A 351 -15.93 1.97 -5.85
CA HIS A 351 -16.70 0.86 -5.33
C HIS A 351 -17.43 1.26 -4.04
N GLU A 352 -18.56 0.62 -3.74
CA GLU A 352 -19.26 0.79 -2.46
C GLU A 352 -18.34 0.40 -1.30
N GLY A 353 -17.86 1.42 -0.59
CA GLY A 353 -16.77 1.28 0.35
C GLY A 353 -17.19 0.94 1.77
N ILE A 354 -16.18 0.71 2.61
CA ILE A 354 -16.36 0.72 4.06
C ILE A 354 -16.33 2.17 4.53
N LEU A 355 -17.31 2.58 5.34
CA LEU A 355 -17.29 3.90 5.98
C LEU A 355 -16.14 3.96 7.01
N GLU A 356 -15.08 4.67 6.67
CA GLU A 356 -13.91 4.83 7.52
C GLU A 356 -14.11 6.01 8.50
N LYS A 357 -14.24 5.72 9.80
CA LYS A 357 -14.25 6.75 10.86
C LYS A 357 -12.82 7.20 11.15
N VAL A 358 -12.36 8.24 10.47
CA VAL A 358 -10.99 8.77 10.58
C VAL A 358 -10.79 9.50 11.92
N PRO A 359 -9.89 9.04 12.81
CA PRO A 359 -9.60 9.73 14.07
C PRO A 359 -8.95 11.09 13.85
N GLN A 360 -9.31 12.07 14.67
CA GLN A 360 -8.74 13.42 14.67
C GLN A 360 -7.67 13.55 15.76
N TRP A 361 -6.48 13.04 15.47
CA TRP A 361 -5.36 13.09 16.41
C TRP A 361 -4.57 14.39 16.30
N LYS A 362 -4.43 15.09 17.42
CA LYS A 362 -3.60 16.30 17.51
C LYS A 362 -2.11 15.95 17.44
N PHE A 363 -1.30 16.94 17.07
CA PHE A 363 0.15 16.88 17.18
C PHE A 363 0.62 16.70 18.65
N PRO A 364 1.86 16.28 18.90
CA PRO A 364 2.43 16.24 20.25
C PRO A 364 2.33 17.60 20.96
N LYS A 365 2.14 17.59 22.28
CA LYS A 365 1.94 18.82 23.07
C LYS A 365 3.13 19.78 22.94
N ASN A 366 4.35 19.25 23.01
CA ASN A 366 5.57 20.03 22.87
C ASN A 366 5.68 20.72 21.49
N LEU A 367 5.26 20.05 20.40
CA LEU A 367 5.19 20.65 19.07
C LEU A 367 4.14 21.78 19.01
N GLN A 368 2.93 21.54 19.54
CA GLN A 368 1.88 22.56 19.59
C GLN A 368 2.29 23.80 20.40
N GLU A 369 2.98 23.59 21.53
CA GLU A 369 3.51 24.67 22.36
C GLU A 369 4.58 25.48 21.64
N ALA A 370 5.53 24.81 20.97
CA ALA A 370 6.54 25.47 20.17
C ALA A 370 5.94 26.25 18.99
N GLY A 371 4.95 25.68 18.30
CA GLY A 371 4.23 26.35 17.22
C GLY A 371 3.55 27.64 17.68
N ARG A 372 2.90 27.63 18.85
CA ARG A 372 2.29 28.84 19.45
C ARG A 372 3.32 29.90 19.79
N LYS A 373 4.49 29.52 20.34
CA LYS A 373 5.57 30.46 20.65
C LYS A 373 6.12 31.12 19.38
N LYS A 374 6.34 30.34 18.32
CA LYS A 374 6.83 30.84 17.03
C LYS A 374 5.91 31.91 16.43
N VAL A 375 4.60 31.66 16.42
CA VAL A 375 3.60 32.62 15.91
C VAL A 375 3.60 33.92 16.74
N GLN A 376 3.72 33.81 18.07
CA GLN A 376 3.81 34.99 18.95
C GLN A 376 5.08 35.81 18.67
N GLU A 377 6.21 35.16 18.41
CA GLU A 377 7.48 35.80 18.06
C GLU A 377 7.41 36.51 16.71
N GLU A 378 6.88 35.84 15.68
CA GLU A 378 6.67 36.41 14.35
C GLU A 378 5.73 37.62 14.38
N SER A 379 4.63 37.53 15.15
CA SER A 379 3.68 38.63 15.32
C SER A 379 4.32 39.86 15.99
N ARG A 380 5.16 39.65 17.02
CA ARG A 380 5.92 40.73 17.67
C ARG A 380 6.93 41.36 16.73
N HIS A 381 7.58 40.56 15.88
CA HIS A 381 8.55 41.06 14.91
C HIS A 381 7.86 41.91 13.82
N SER A 382 6.69 41.47 13.33
CA SER A 382 5.88 42.23 12.38
C SER A 382 5.37 43.55 12.96
N ALA A 383 4.97 43.58 14.24
CA ALA A 383 4.51 44.80 14.90
C ALA A 383 5.65 45.83 15.07
N ARG A 384 6.86 45.38 15.43
CA ARG A 384 8.04 46.26 15.55
C ARG A 384 8.56 46.76 14.19
N GLY A 385 8.39 45.99 13.12
CA GLY A 385 8.76 46.41 11.76
C GLY A 385 7.86 47.50 11.14
N GLN A 386 6.68 47.76 11.72
CA GLN A 386 5.78 48.84 11.31
C GLN A 386 6.02 50.17 12.05
N GLU A 387 6.79 50.16 13.15
CA GLU A 387 7.27 51.37 13.82
C GLU A 387 8.60 51.81 13.17
N GLY A 388 8.53 52.26 11.91
CA GLY A 388 9.63 53.00 11.28
C GLY A 388 9.93 54.29 12.06
N PRO A 389 11.15 54.85 11.98
CA PRO A 389 11.52 56.02 12.75
C PRO A 389 10.58 57.17 12.39
N ILE A 390 9.76 57.61 13.35
CA ILE A 390 9.11 58.91 13.28
C ILE A 390 10.26 59.92 13.29
N ALA A 391 10.59 60.44 12.11
CA ALA A 391 11.51 61.55 11.96
C ALA A 391 10.98 62.69 12.85
N ARG A 392 11.67 62.94 13.95
CA ARG A 392 11.49 64.17 14.71
C ARG A 392 12.23 65.26 13.94
N ASP A 393 11.53 65.87 13.00
CA ASP A 393 11.98 67.13 12.40
C ASP A 393 11.72 68.27 13.40
N ALA A 394 12.82 68.94 13.75
CA ALA A 394 13.02 70.30 14.27
C ALA A 394 12.08 70.86 15.35
#